data_AF-A0A8T4LFA2-F1
#
_entry.id   AF-A0A8T4LFA2-F1
#
_cell.length_a   1.000
_cell.length_b   1.000
_cell.length_c   1.000
_cell.angle_alpha   90.00
_cell.angle_beta   90.00
_cell.angle_gamma   90.00
#
_symmetry.space_group_name_H-M   'P 1'
#
loop_
_entity.id
_entity.type
_entity.pdbx_description
1 polymer ?
#
loop_
_entity_poly.entity_id
_entity_poly.type
_entity_poly.pdbx_seq_one_letter_code
_entity_poly.pdbx_strand_id
1 'polypeptide(L)'
;MIKNETFMYDKDLDRLMIFNKLKADEKVYGSVNILNLTLDITTKNRIANIEIRDISEYLKSIDKDPTILNNMNSAKISIVQVRGGFLIQIVLAGLNKIEKIPYTIPTEEKILITA
;
A
#
# COMPACT_ATOMS: atom_id res chain seq x y z
N MET A 1 -9.77 -15.98 4.93
CA MET A 1 -8.70 -15.09 5.41
C MET A 1 -7.34 -15.72 5.13
N ILE A 2 -6.42 -15.00 4.48
CA ILE A 2 -5.02 -15.39 4.33
C ILE A 2 -4.20 -14.56 5.32
N LYS A 3 -3.33 -15.19 6.10
CA LYS A 3 -2.49 -14.50 7.07
C LYS A 3 -1.05 -15.00 6.99
N ASN A 4 -0.13 -14.06 6.85
CA ASN A 4 1.31 -14.25 6.94
C ASN A 4 1.85 -13.22 7.96
N GLU A 5 3.09 -13.38 8.43
CA GLU A 5 3.69 -12.42 9.38
C GLU A 5 3.78 -10.99 8.81
N THR A 6 3.79 -10.88 7.48
CA THR A 6 4.02 -9.62 6.75
C THR A 6 2.77 -9.06 6.05
N PHE A 7 1.68 -9.82 5.96
CA PHE A 7 0.43 -9.35 5.36
C PHE A 7 -0.78 -10.19 5.77
N MET A 8 -1.97 -9.62 5.60
CA MET A 8 -3.25 -10.29 5.79
C MET A 8 -4.22 -9.85 4.69
N TYR A 9 -4.95 -10.81 4.11
CA TYR A 9 -6.07 -10.52 3.23
C TYR A 9 -7.36 -11.08 3.85
N ASP A 10 -8.29 -10.17 4.10
CA ASP A 10 -9.63 -10.44 4.58
C ASP A 10 -10.61 -10.36 3.42
N LYS A 11 -11.12 -11.51 2.98
CA LYS A 11 -12.01 -11.62 1.82
C LYS A 11 -13.41 -11.08 2.12
N ASP A 12 -13.86 -11.18 3.36
CA ASP A 12 -15.24 -10.81 3.72
C ASP A 12 -15.38 -9.28 3.78
N LEU A 13 -14.28 -8.59 4.10
CA LEU A 13 -14.20 -7.12 4.11
C LEU A 13 -13.46 -6.53 2.89
N ASP A 14 -13.10 -7.37 1.91
CA ASP A 14 -12.24 -7.04 0.76
C ASP A 14 -11.06 -6.12 1.12
N ARG A 15 -10.29 -6.52 2.13
CA ARG A 15 -9.28 -5.69 2.76
C ARG A 15 -7.91 -6.36 2.76
N LEU A 16 -6.93 -5.68 2.20
CA LEU A 16 -5.52 -6.08 2.25
C LEU A 16 -4.77 -5.23 3.27
N MET A 17 -4.12 -5.88 4.23
CA MET A 17 -3.21 -5.26 5.18
C MET A 17 -1.79 -5.75 4.94
N ILE A 18 -0.81 -4.86 4.91
CA ILE A 18 0.62 -5.19 4.78
C ILE A 18 1.36 -4.54 5.94
N PHE A 19 2.17 -5.34 6.64
CA PHE A 19 2.85 -4.96 7.88
C PHE A 19 4.35 -4.86 7.66
N ASN A 20 4.94 -3.72 7.96
CA ASN A 20 6.39 -3.59 8.08
C ASN A 20 6.83 -3.88 9.50
N LYS A 21 7.97 -4.55 9.63
CA LYS A 21 8.59 -4.77 10.94
C LYS A 21 9.04 -3.42 11.53
N LEU A 22 8.42 -3.05 12.64
CA LEU A 22 8.83 -1.90 13.44
C LEU A 22 10.18 -2.18 14.11
N LYS A 23 11.02 -1.15 14.19
CA LYS A 23 12.19 -1.17 15.08
C LYS A 23 11.74 -1.01 16.53
N ALA A 24 12.58 -1.41 17.48
CA ALA A 24 12.23 -1.42 18.91
C ALA A 24 11.84 -0.03 19.46
N ASP A 25 12.37 1.05 18.89
CA ASP A 25 12.08 2.44 19.28
C ASP A 25 11.00 3.12 18.41
N GLU A 26 10.42 2.39 17.46
CA GLU A 26 9.37 2.88 16.56
C GLU A 26 7.99 2.54 17.12
N LYS A 27 7.11 3.55 17.14
CA LYS A 27 5.68 3.39 17.43
C LYS A 27 4.87 4.04 16.32
N VAL A 28 3.69 3.50 16.03
CA VAL A 28 2.71 4.20 15.18
C VAL A 28 2.25 5.45 15.94
N TYR A 29 2.29 6.62 15.29
CA TYR A 29 1.86 7.89 15.90
C TYR A 29 0.70 8.56 15.15
N GLY A 30 0.38 8.10 13.94
CA GLY A 30 -0.72 8.62 13.16
C GLY A 30 -0.89 7.86 11.86
N SER A 31 -1.97 8.19 11.13
CA SER A 31 -2.30 7.56 9.86
C SER A 31 -2.72 8.62 8.84
N VAL A 32 -2.41 8.37 7.57
CA VAL A 32 -2.83 9.19 6.44
C VAL A 32 -3.76 8.36 5.57
N ASN A 33 -4.94 8.90 5.27
CA ASN A 33 -5.91 8.26 4.37
C ASN A 33 -5.86 8.92 2.99
N ILE A 34 -5.73 8.11 1.94
CA ILE A 34 -5.64 8.52 0.54
C ILE A 34 -6.55 7.60 -0.26
N LEU A 35 -7.76 8.07 -0.59
CA LEU A 35 -8.78 7.24 -1.25
C LEU A 35 -9.05 5.96 -0.45
N ASN A 36 -8.81 4.78 -1.04
CA ASN A 36 -8.97 3.47 -0.41
C ASN A 36 -7.71 2.96 0.31
N LEU A 37 -6.66 3.78 0.38
CA LEU A 37 -5.37 3.46 1.00
C LEU A 37 -5.24 4.18 2.35
N THR A 38 -4.97 3.44 3.41
CA THR A 38 -4.54 3.99 4.71
C THR A 38 -3.07 3.66 4.94
N LEU A 39 -2.29 4.67 5.29
CA LEU A 39 -0.87 4.56 5.60
C LEU A 39 -0.65 4.88 7.07
N ASP A 40 -0.23 3.91 7.87
CA ASP A 40 0.20 4.17 9.25
C ASP A 40 1.64 4.66 9.26
N ILE A 41 1.91 5.77 9.95
CA ILE A 41 3.24 6.38 10.02
C ILE A 41 3.82 6.21 11.43
N THR A 42 5.12 5.90 11.51
CA THR A 42 5.86 5.77 12.77
C THR A 42 6.46 7.08 13.24
N THR A 43 6.78 7.18 14.53
CA THR A 43 7.49 8.32 15.15
C THR A 43 8.82 8.69 14.47
N LYS A 44 9.31 7.88 13.53
CA LYS A 44 10.50 8.11 12.70
C LYS A 44 10.17 8.43 11.24
N ASN A 45 8.93 8.83 10.94
CA ASN A 45 8.43 9.14 9.60
C ASN A 45 8.56 7.97 8.59
N ARG A 46 8.42 6.72 9.06
CA ARG A 46 8.37 5.53 8.19
C ARG A 46 6.97 4.96 8.12
N ILE A 47 6.63 4.29 7.02
CA ILE A 47 5.37 3.55 6.91
C ILE A 47 5.46 2.28 7.77
N ALA A 48 4.60 2.20 8.78
CA ALA A 48 4.42 1.03 9.64
C ALA A 48 3.58 -0.03 8.95
N ASN A 49 2.37 0.35 8.52
CA ASN A 49 1.40 -0.54 7.90
C ASN A 49 0.73 0.16 6.74
N ILE A 50 0.19 -0.65 5.84
CA ILE A 50 -0.72 -0.20 4.81
C ILE A 50 -1.99 -1.02 4.91
N GLU A 51 -3.13 -0.36 4.82
CA GLU A 51 -4.43 -0.97 4.57
C GLU A 51 -4.94 -0.49 3.21
N ILE A 52 -5.45 -1.41 2.41
CA ILE A 52 -6.18 -1.11 1.18
C ILE A 52 -7.56 -1.73 1.31
N ARG A 53 -8.58 -0.88 1.21
CA ARG A 53 -9.99 -1.29 1.15
C ARG A 53 -10.43 -1.47 -0.29
N ASP A 54 -11.44 -2.31 -0.47
CA ASP A 54 -12.03 -2.62 -1.77
C ASP A 54 -10.95 -3.01 -2.80
N ILE A 55 -9.95 -3.77 -2.34
CA ILE A 55 -8.74 -4.05 -3.14
C ILE A 55 -9.08 -4.85 -4.39
N SER A 56 -10.08 -5.72 -4.34
CA SER A 56 -10.50 -6.48 -5.52
C SER A 56 -11.14 -5.58 -6.59
N GLU A 57 -11.89 -4.56 -6.19
CA GLU A 57 -12.45 -3.56 -7.10
C GLU A 57 -11.37 -2.64 -7.65
N TYR A 58 -10.44 -2.19 -6.80
CA TYR A 58 -9.32 -1.38 -7.22
C TYR A 58 -8.43 -2.11 -8.24
N LEU A 59 -8.13 -3.40 -8.03
CA LEU A 59 -7.39 -4.18 -9.02
C LEU A 59 -8.10 -4.20 -10.38
N LYS A 60 -9.42 -4.45 -10.40
CA LYS A 60 -10.18 -4.45 -11.65
C LYS A 60 -10.13 -3.10 -12.36
N SER A 61 -10.22 -1.99 -11.63
CA SER A 61 -10.23 -0.63 -12.22
C SER A 61 -8.91 -0.25 -12.89
N ILE A 62 -7.81 -0.92 -12.55
CA ILE A 62 -6.50 -0.76 -13.19
C ILE A 62 -6.13 -1.96 -14.09
N ASP A 63 -7.13 -2.68 -14.59
CA ASP A 63 -6.99 -3.86 -15.48
C ASP A 63 -6.10 -4.98 -14.89
N LYS A 64 -6.21 -5.18 -13.57
CA LYS A 64 -5.52 -6.24 -12.83
C LYS A 64 -6.49 -7.32 -12.37
N ASP A 65 -5.98 -8.54 -12.33
CA ASP A 65 -6.75 -9.71 -11.97
C ASP A 65 -6.85 -9.86 -10.45
N PRO A 66 -8.05 -9.73 -9.86
CA PRO A 66 -8.25 -9.81 -8.42
C PRO A 66 -8.06 -11.24 -7.87
N THR A 67 -8.04 -12.27 -8.72
CA THR A 67 -7.90 -13.66 -8.25
C THR A 67 -6.56 -13.92 -7.57
N ILE A 68 -5.54 -13.07 -7.82
CA ILE A 68 -4.25 -13.13 -7.13
C ILE A 68 -4.42 -13.03 -5.61
N LEU A 69 -5.41 -12.26 -5.12
CA LEU A 69 -5.66 -12.04 -3.70
C LEU A 69 -5.96 -13.33 -2.95
N ASN A 70 -6.55 -14.33 -3.62
CA ASN A 70 -6.89 -15.62 -3.02
C ASN A 70 -5.69 -16.58 -2.89
N ASN A 71 -4.60 -16.31 -3.60
CA ASN A 71 -3.45 -17.23 -3.71
C ASN A 71 -2.11 -16.52 -3.45
N MET A 72 -2.14 -15.39 -2.72
CA MET A 72 -0.92 -14.65 -2.41
C MET A 72 -0.04 -15.41 -1.43
N ASN A 73 1.24 -15.48 -1.74
CA ASN A 73 2.29 -15.93 -0.82
C ASN A 73 3.13 -14.76 -0.29
N SER A 74 3.06 -13.58 -0.92
CA SER A 74 3.77 -12.38 -0.49
C SER A 74 3.02 -11.12 -0.90
N ALA A 75 3.05 -10.12 -0.03
CA ALA A 75 2.70 -8.75 -0.36
C ALA A 75 3.81 -7.83 0.19
N LYS A 76 4.33 -6.95 -0.66
CA LYS A 76 5.42 -6.02 -0.31
C LYS A 76 5.11 -4.62 -0.75
N ILE A 77 5.71 -3.66 -0.05
CA ILE A 77 5.60 -2.24 -0.38
C ILE A 77 6.99 -1.73 -0.73
N SER A 78 7.07 -0.95 -1.79
CA SER A 78 8.21 -0.12 -2.11
C SER A 78 7.72 1.32 -2.22
N ILE A 79 8.46 2.25 -1.61
CA ILE A 79 8.21 3.67 -1.77
C ILE A 79 9.39 4.21 -2.55
N VAL A 80 9.11 4.82 -3.68
CA VAL A 80 10.11 5.42 -4.55
C VAL A 80 9.83 6.91 -4.60
N GLN A 81 10.81 7.73 -4.21
CA GLN A 81 10.71 9.17 -4.42
C GLN A 81 10.85 9.46 -5.91
N VAL A 82 9.93 10.24 -6.46
CA VAL A 82 9.91 10.65 -7.86
C VAL A 82 9.85 12.17 -7.95
N ARG A 83 10.14 12.76 -9.12
CA ARG A 83 10.08 14.22 -9.28
C ARG A 83 8.65 14.70 -9.03
N GLY A 84 8.46 15.55 -8.01
CA GLY A 84 7.15 16.09 -7.64
C GLY A 84 6.28 15.18 -6.78
N GLY A 85 6.82 14.12 -6.17
CA GLY A 85 6.06 13.34 -5.20
C GLY A 85 6.66 11.98 -4.81
N PHE A 86 5.78 11.07 -4.42
CA PHE A 86 6.13 9.69 -4.06
C PHE A 86 5.29 8.71 -4.86
N LEU A 87 5.94 7.64 -5.33
CA LEU A 87 5.28 6.46 -5.85
C LEU A 87 5.29 5.39 -4.77
N ILE A 88 4.12 5.01 -4.28
CA ILE A 88 3.95 3.80 -3.48
C ILE A 88 3.63 2.67 -4.45
N GLN A 89 4.52 1.68 -4.52
CA GLN A 89 4.35 0.50 -5.34
C GLN A 89 4.11 -0.71 -4.44
N ILE A 90 2.96 -1.34 -4.61
CA ILE A 90 2.59 -2.55 -3.89
C ILE A 90 2.79 -3.74 -4.82
N VAL A 91 3.52 -4.73 -4.37
CA VAL A 91 3.85 -5.94 -5.13
C VAL A 91 3.14 -7.11 -4.48
N LEU A 92 2.18 -7.69 -5.18
CA LEU A 92 1.50 -8.92 -4.78
C LEU A 92 2.12 -10.08 -5.55
N ALA A 93 2.57 -11.11 -4.86
CA ALA A 93 3.06 -12.34 -5.48
C ALA A 93 2.19 -13.52 -5.05
N GLY A 94 1.76 -14.30 -6.03
CA GLY A 94 1.14 -15.62 -5.85
C GLY A 94 2.04 -16.73 -6.39
N LEU A 95 1.48 -17.93 -6.55
CA LEU A 95 2.22 -19.13 -7.01
C LEU A 95 2.95 -18.92 -8.35
N ASN A 96 2.29 -18.35 -9.36
CA ASN A 96 2.83 -18.19 -10.72
C ASN A 96 2.66 -16.77 -11.28
N LYS A 97 2.33 -15.80 -10.42
CA LYS A 97 1.95 -14.45 -10.86
C LYS A 97 2.50 -13.39 -9.92
N ILE A 98 2.95 -12.28 -10.48
CA ILE A 98 3.32 -11.08 -9.74
C ILE A 98 2.50 -9.93 -10.32
N GLU A 99 1.75 -9.25 -9.45
CA GLU A 99 1.04 -8.02 -9.80
C GLU A 99 1.68 -6.83 -9.08
N LYS A 100 1.87 -5.75 -9.83
CA LYS A 100 2.38 -4.48 -9.33
C LYS A 100 1.25 -3.46 -9.38
N ILE A 101 0.99 -2.84 -8.25
CA ILE A 101 -0.09 -1.90 -8.04
C ILE A 101 0.55 -0.54 -7.76
N PRO A 102 0.47 0.42 -8.70
CA PRO A 102 1.00 1.76 -8.49
C PRO A 102 -0.02 2.62 -7.73
N TYR A 103 0.49 3.40 -6.78
CA TYR A 103 -0.19 4.54 -6.17
C TYR A 103 0.72 5.76 -6.30
N THR A 104 0.31 6.73 -7.12
CA THR A 104 1.08 7.97 -7.28
C THR A 104 0.48 9.03 -6.37
N ILE A 105 1.30 9.54 -5.45
CA ILE A 105 0.91 10.61 -4.53
C ILE A 105 1.68 11.87 -4.96
N PRO A 106 1.02 12.84 -5.60
CA PRO A 106 1.66 14.12 -5.91
C PRO A 106 1.93 14.87 -4.61
N THR A 107 3.13 15.42 -4.47
CA THR A 107 3.39 16.48 -3.50
C THR A 107 3.20 17.77 -4.26
N GLU A 108 2.08 18.47 -4.05
CA GLU A 108 1.96 19.83 -4.58
C GLU A 108 3.11 20.68 -4.00
N GLU A 109 4.17 20.90 -4.77
CA GLU A 109 4.79 22.21 -4.75
C GLU A 109 3.89 23.07 -5.62
N LYS A 110 3.01 23.85 -4.99
CA LYS A 110 2.44 25.01 -5.65
C LYS A 110 3.61 25.88 -6.10
N ILE A 111 3.95 25.82 -7.38
CA ILE A 111 4.70 26.92 -8.00
C ILE A 111 3.75 28.10 -7.95
N LEU A 112 3.96 29.00 -6.99
CA LEU A 112 3.42 30.35 -7.03
C LEU A 112 4.04 31.03 -8.24
N ILE A 113 3.43 30.89 -9.41
CA ILE A 113 3.68 31.80 -10.51
C ILE A 113 2.95 33.09 -10.12
N THR A 114 3.66 34.00 -9.46
CA THR A 114 3.23 35.40 -9.39
C THR A 114 3.35 35.97 -10.80
N ALA A 115 2.20 36.23 -11.42
CA ALA A 115 2.10 37.04 -12.64
C ALA A 115 2.38 38.52 -12.33
#